data_AF-A0A821VLX2-F1
#
_entry.id   AF-A0A821VLX2-F1
#
_cell.length_a   1.000
_cell.length_b   1.000
_cell.length_c   1.000
_cell.angle_alpha   90.00
_cell.angle_beta   90.00
_cell.angle_gamma   90.00
#
_symmetry.space_group_name_H-M   'P 1'
#
loop_
_entity.id
_entity.type
_entity.pdbx_description
1 polymer ?
#
loop_
_entity_poly.entity_id
_entity_poly.type
_entity_poly.pdbx_seq_one_letter_code
_entity_poly.pdbx_strand_id
1 'polypeptide(L)'
;MKRSSSSLDQQLTNNDDKIHQESYAKMVRRSSSRSEFNNEEKNQYNKQTTAVDQRVEDKTSYWLPRYSLILGSFSEPPTYVIHFLDSHLTFLQSFQICSLFGRVRIHGYTLHPLTFYSVYNYRTNSPVSIEFINSETTIPLLDIKSLISDIQLADNALLNVEQKGGDILLIRKESNNDSLFIKTMREHQFYKNWFSENYNLFERDNWKQLEQNLHIRLIETTDQIAVIPRKEFVSTADHIINRWLNVAVEDSPFIVLICGEKDMGKSTFIRYLTNRALDHISSTFSLTYFDCDIGQCEFSIGGCLSYVNLDSPLLGPPCSHIKSNPKPDRLLYYGLLSPQTSPVRYLQYINKLRQIWNIDQKNGNQKRSMILINTMGWGTGLGLEILKETICMCCPKVVIQLGDNMISSQNRNKMPDLTLEWLLQQSVYVPYRQQIQMNNRRQQDYDGQLNYEYIKMQSAAVSNRLESNTSKLRARDHRLLATWSYFFSSSNLSYIHLPWSQLVHVSLLDNKNKNSIVIPDSLERSMVALCSSEKN
;
A
#
# COMPACT_ATOMS: atom_id res chain seq x y z
N MET A 1 3.25 -34.58 63.57
CA MET A 1 2.10 -33.81 64.11
C MET A 1 1.29 -33.26 62.95
N LYS A 2 -0.02 -33.55 62.94
CA LYS A 2 -1.02 -33.10 61.98
C LYS A 2 -1.11 -31.57 61.92
N ARG A 3 -1.42 -31.01 60.74
CA ARG A 3 -2.59 -30.12 60.56
C ARG A 3 -2.96 -29.94 59.09
N SER A 4 -4.25 -30.09 58.87
CA SER A 4 -5.07 -29.96 57.68
C SER A 4 -5.53 -28.52 57.45
N SER A 5 -5.69 -28.11 56.18
CA SER A 5 -6.84 -27.30 55.71
C SER A 5 -6.79 -27.15 54.19
N SER A 6 -7.47 -28.06 53.51
CA SER A 6 -8.10 -27.82 52.22
C SER A 6 -9.44 -27.12 52.45
N SER A 7 -9.99 -26.49 51.41
CA SER A 7 -11.33 -25.85 51.30
C SER A 7 -11.46 -24.37 51.68
N LEU A 8 -10.92 -23.45 50.85
CA LEU A 8 -11.44 -22.07 50.79
C LEU A 8 -11.24 -21.34 49.44
N ASP A 9 -10.29 -21.76 48.58
CA ASP A 9 -10.02 -21.02 47.33
C ASP A 9 -10.83 -21.44 46.08
N GLN A 10 -11.76 -22.40 46.21
CA GLN A 10 -12.66 -22.81 45.11
C GLN A 10 -14.09 -22.23 45.22
N GLN A 11 -14.38 -21.40 46.22
CA GLN A 11 -15.71 -20.79 46.39
C GLN A 11 -15.78 -19.29 46.06
N LEU A 12 -14.66 -18.65 45.71
CA LEU A 12 -14.64 -17.21 45.37
C LEU A 12 -14.65 -16.91 43.87
N THR A 13 -14.46 -17.90 42.99
CA THR A 13 -14.47 -17.70 41.53
C THR A 13 -15.79 -18.04 40.84
N ASN A 14 -16.78 -18.61 41.56
CA ASN A 14 -18.07 -19.02 40.99
C ASN A 14 -19.24 -18.07 41.30
N ASN A 15 -19.05 -17.03 42.12
CA ASN A 15 -20.12 -16.08 42.47
C ASN A 15 -20.10 -14.78 41.63
N ASP A 16 -18.95 -14.36 41.09
CA ASP A 16 -18.88 -13.15 40.26
C ASP A 16 -19.38 -13.37 38.81
N ASP A 17 -19.25 -14.58 38.29
CA ASP A 17 -19.76 -14.93 36.95
C ASP A 17 -21.30 -15.09 36.90
N LYS A 18 -21.95 -15.36 38.04
CA LYS A 18 -23.42 -15.43 38.13
C LYS A 18 -24.09 -14.05 38.19
N ILE A 19 -23.44 -13.06 38.80
CA ILE A 19 -23.99 -11.69 38.94
C ILE A 19 -23.90 -10.92 37.61
N HIS A 20 -22.91 -11.21 36.76
CA HIS A 20 -22.78 -10.60 35.44
C HIS A 20 -23.75 -11.16 34.38
N GLN A 21 -24.11 -12.45 34.45
CA GLN A 21 -25.07 -13.05 33.51
C GLN A 21 -26.53 -12.64 33.78
N GLU A 22 -26.93 -12.44 35.05
CA GLU A 22 -28.29 -11.97 35.37
C GLU A 22 -28.52 -10.49 35.04
N SER A 23 -27.49 -9.64 35.10
CA SER A 23 -27.59 -8.23 34.69
C SER A 23 -27.73 -8.06 33.18
N TYR A 24 -27.09 -8.93 32.37
CA TYR A 24 -27.22 -8.90 30.91
C TYR A 24 -28.58 -9.42 30.43
N ALA A 25 -29.11 -10.48 31.07
CA ALA A 25 -30.44 -11.01 30.77
C ALA A 25 -31.60 -10.06 31.15
N LYS A 26 -31.42 -9.20 32.17
CA LYS A 26 -32.37 -8.13 32.51
C LYS A 26 -32.32 -6.94 31.55
N MET A 27 -31.18 -6.68 30.91
CA MET A 27 -31.04 -5.60 29.93
C MET A 27 -31.67 -5.96 28.58
N VAL A 28 -31.52 -7.22 28.13
CA VAL A 28 -32.09 -7.72 26.87
C VAL A 28 -33.63 -7.89 26.94
N ARG A 29 -34.20 -8.10 28.14
CA ARG A 29 -35.67 -8.13 28.35
C ARG A 29 -36.33 -6.75 28.47
N ARG A 30 -35.54 -5.66 28.57
CA ARG A 30 -36.05 -4.26 28.60
C ARG A 30 -36.01 -3.56 27.24
N SER A 31 -35.30 -4.11 26.26
CA SER A 31 -35.27 -3.60 24.87
C SER A 31 -36.30 -4.26 23.95
N SER A 32 -37.00 -5.29 24.42
CA SER A 32 -38.01 -6.06 23.68
C SER A 32 -39.47 -5.73 24.06
N SER A 33 -39.69 -4.72 24.91
CA SER A 33 -41.02 -4.27 25.38
C SER A 33 -41.35 -2.81 25.02
N ARG A 34 -40.71 -2.26 23.97
CA ARG A 34 -40.94 -0.85 23.56
C ARG A 34 -41.04 -0.60 22.05
N SER A 35 -41.34 -1.63 21.25
CA SER A 35 -41.60 -1.49 19.81
C SER A 35 -42.90 -2.18 19.34
N GLU A 36 -43.83 -2.44 20.26
CA GLU A 36 -45.19 -2.90 19.95
C GLU A 36 -46.20 -1.80 20.32
N PHE A 37 -46.06 -0.62 19.71
CA PHE A 37 -47.15 0.35 19.59
C PHE A 37 -46.76 1.32 18.46
N ASN A 38 -47.50 1.23 17.34
CA ASN A 38 -47.52 2.10 16.14
C ASN A 38 -47.41 1.36 14.80
N ASN A 39 -48.19 0.27 14.63
CA ASN A 39 -48.39 -0.38 13.32
C ASN A 39 -49.84 -0.32 12.81
N GLU A 40 -50.73 0.46 13.41
CA GLU A 40 -52.12 0.60 12.94
C GLU A 40 -52.42 1.91 12.19
N GLU A 41 -51.54 2.92 12.21
CA GLU A 41 -51.77 4.19 11.48
C GLU A 41 -51.00 4.34 10.16
N LYS A 42 -50.11 3.41 9.79
CA LYS A 42 -49.42 3.44 8.47
C LYS A 42 -50.10 2.63 7.37
N ASN A 43 -51.16 1.89 7.70
CA ASN A 43 -51.86 1.00 6.75
C ASN A 43 -53.09 1.61 6.05
N GLN A 44 -53.33 2.92 6.21
CA GLN A 44 -54.43 3.62 5.51
C GLN A 44 -54.00 4.53 4.35
N TYR A 45 -52.70 4.68 4.07
CA TYR A 45 -52.22 5.57 3.00
C TYR A 45 -51.74 4.88 1.71
N ASN A 46 -51.78 3.54 1.62
CA ASN A 46 -51.30 2.80 0.44
C ASN A 46 -52.40 1.99 -0.31
N LYS A 47 -53.67 2.32 -0.12
CA LYS A 47 -54.79 1.77 -0.91
C LYS A 47 -55.37 2.82 -1.85
N GLN A 48 -54.61 3.26 -2.84
CA GLN A 48 -55.12 3.86 -4.08
C GLN A 48 -53.95 4.15 -5.03
N THR A 49 -53.51 3.11 -5.77
CA THR A 49 -52.93 3.19 -7.13
C THR A 49 -52.36 1.83 -7.51
N THR A 50 -53.26 0.90 -7.84
CA THR A 50 -52.95 -0.21 -8.75
C THR A 50 -53.73 0.04 -10.02
N ALA A 51 -53.05 0.33 -11.12
CA ALA A 51 -53.52 -0.04 -12.45
C ALA A 51 -52.35 0.04 -13.45
N VAL A 52 -52.20 -1.04 -14.25
CA VAL A 52 -51.42 -1.16 -15.49
C VAL A 52 -49.90 -1.31 -15.24
N ASP A 53 -49.23 -2.42 -15.55
CA ASP A 53 -49.28 -3.24 -16.75
C ASP A 53 -48.78 -4.66 -16.43
N GLN A 54 -49.52 -5.67 -16.88
CA GLN A 54 -49.08 -7.06 -16.91
C GLN A 54 -48.40 -7.32 -18.25
N ARG A 55 -47.08 -7.50 -18.24
CA ARG A 55 -46.40 -8.31 -19.27
C ARG A 55 -45.57 -9.38 -18.59
N VAL A 56 -45.97 -10.61 -18.90
CA VAL A 56 -45.21 -11.82 -18.66
C VAL A 56 -43.98 -11.73 -19.55
N GLU A 57 -42.81 -11.48 -18.95
CA GLU A 57 -41.52 -11.63 -19.62
C GLU A 57 -40.74 -12.80 -19.02
N ASP A 58 -40.20 -13.60 -19.93
CA ASP A 58 -39.51 -14.86 -19.70
C ASP A 58 -38.34 -14.74 -18.72
N LYS A 59 -38.35 -15.66 -17.75
CA LYS A 59 -37.22 -15.97 -16.88
C LYS A 59 -36.17 -16.75 -17.68
N THR A 60 -35.20 -16.09 -18.31
CA THR A 60 -33.85 -16.65 -18.62
C THR A 60 -32.96 -15.61 -19.35
N SER A 61 -32.48 -14.60 -18.63
CA SER A 61 -31.21 -13.88 -18.92
C SER A 61 -31.11 -12.64 -18.04
N TYR A 62 -30.64 -12.80 -16.80
CA TYR A 62 -30.40 -11.65 -15.91
C TYR A 62 -28.94 -11.18 -16.02
N TRP A 63 -28.75 -10.25 -16.96
CA TRP A 63 -27.60 -9.36 -17.09
C TRP A 63 -27.27 -8.70 -15.73
N LEU A 64 -25.99 -8.61 -15.34
CA LEU A 64 -25.59 -7.46 -14.53
C LEU A 64 -25.70 -6.27 -15.49
N PRO A 65 -26.48 -5.21 -15.22
CA PRO A 65 -26.73 -4.15 -16.21
C PRO A 65 -25.50 -3.38 -16.70
N ARG A 66 -24.27 -3.72 -16.26
CA ARG A 66 -23.02 -2.98 -16.49
C ARG A 66 -21.76 -3.83 -16.69
N TYR A 67 -21.88 -5.15 -16.82
CA TYR A 67 -20.73 -6.03 -17.07
C TYR A 67 -21.15 -7.22 -17.93
N SER A 68 -20.38 -7.53 -18.98
CA SER A 68 -20.54 -8.80 -19.71
C SER A 68 -19.22 -9.54 -19.75
N LEU A 69 -19.12 -10.64 -19.01
CA LEU A 69 -18.05 -11.61 -19.23
C LEU A 69 -18.27 -12.23 -20.62
N ILE A 70 -17.32 -12.05 -21.54
CA ILE A 70 -17.52 -12.46 -22.95
C ILE A 70 -17.30 -13.96 -23.12
N LEU A 71 -16.46 -14.61 -22.28
CA LEU A 71 -16.22 -16.06 -22.07
C LEU A 71 -14.71 -16.32 -21.86
N GLY A 72 -14.37 -17.49 -21.31
CA GLY A 72 -13.00 -17.93 -21.05
C GLY A 72 -12.42 -18.78 -22.19
N SER A 73 -11.17 -18.51 -22.57
CA SER A 73 -10.37 -19.40 -23.41
C SER A 73 -9.78 -20.54 -22.57
N PHE A 74 -9.78 -21.76 -23.12
CA PHE A 74 -9.15 -22.96 -22.55
C PHE A 74 -7.65 -23.10 -22.91
N SER A 75 -7.01 -22.05 -23.42
CA SER A 75 -5.55 -22.07 -23.65
C SER A 75 -4.78 -22.16 -22.33
N GLU A 76 -3.62 -22.80 -22.29
CA GLU A 76 -2.71 -22.71 -21.14
C GLU A 76 -1.74 -21.52 -21.30
N PRO A 77 -1.66 -20.59 -20.32
CA PRO A 77 -2.48 -20.50 -19.11
C PRO A 77 -3.91 -19.96 -19.40
N PRO A 78 -4.91 -20.38 -18.61
CA PRO A 78 -6.31 -20.00 -18.81
C PRO A 78 -6.43 -18.47 -18.83
N THR A 79 -7.04 -17.96 -19.89
CA THR A 79 -7.16 -16.53 -20.17
C THR A 79 -8.61 -16.18 -20.45
N TYR A 80 -9.10 -15.13 -19.80
CA TYR A 80 -10.50 -14.71 -19.85
C TYR A 80 -10.61 -13.33 -20.48
N VAL A 81 -11.63 -13.17 -21.32
CA VAL A 81 -11.95 -11.89 -21.94
C VAL A 81 -13.14 -11.26 -21.22
N ILE A 82 -12.90 -10.09 -20.66
CA ILE A 82 -13.92 -9.34 -19.92
C ILE A 82 -14.26 -8.09 -20.72
N HIS A 83 -15.54 -7.93 -21.00
CA HIS A 83 -16.10 -6.66 -21.41
C HIS A 83 -16.45 -5.83 -20.20
N PHE A 84 -15.97 -4.61 -20.17
CA PHE A 84 -16.08 -3.75 -19.01
C PHE A 84 -16.83 -2.46 -19.36
N LEU A 85 -18.00 -2.25 -18.74
CA LEU A 85 -18.89 -1.10 -18.99
C LEU A 85 -19.14 -0.24 -17.73
N ASP A 86 -18.51 -0.56 -16.59
CA ASP A 86 -18.64 0.24 -15.36
C ASP A 86 -17.36 1.04 -15.12
N SER A 87 -17.48 2.05 -14.25
CA SER A 87 -16.38 2.88 -13.77
C SER A 87 -15.29 2.08 -13.06
N HIS A 88 -15.66 1.08 -12.24
CA HIS A 88 -14.70 0.33 -11.43
C HIS A 88 -14.99 -1.18 -11.32
N LEU A 89 -13.90 -1.96 -11.24
CA LEU A 89 -13.88 -3.41 -10.99
C LEU A 89 -12.85 -3.72 -9.91
N THR A 90 -13.12 -4.70 -9.04
CA THR A 90 -12.12 -5.14 -8.06
C THR A 90 -12.13 -6.65 -7.94
N PHE A 91 -10.94 -7.24 -8.07
CA PHE A 91 -10.70 -8.65 -7.77
C PHE A 91 -9.86 -8.78 -6.50
N LEU A 92 -10.10 -9.82 -5.71
CA LEU A 92 -9.14 -10.30 -4.71
C LEU A 92 -8.21 -11.34 -5.32
N GLN A 93 -7.08 -11.56 -4.64
CA GLN A 93 -5.94 -12.38 -5.06
C GLN A 93 -5.13 -11.75 -6.19
N SER A 94 -4.09 -12.47 -6.62
CA SER A 94 -3.22 -12.01 -7.69
C SER A 94 -3.66 -12.54 -9.04
N PHE A 95 -3.55 -11.70 -10.06
CA PHE A 95 -3.86 -12.01 -11.45
C PHE A 95 -2.97 -11.19 -12.37
N GLN A 96 -2.87 -11.62 -13.62
CA GLN A 96 -2.29 -10.80 -14.67
C GLN A 96 -3.40 -10.19 -15.50
N ILE A 97 -3.26 -8.91 -15.84
CA ILE A 97 -4.21 -8.14 -16.63
C ILE A 97 -3.53 -7.48 -17.82
N CYS A 98 -4.20 -7.46 -18.96
CA CYS A 98 -3.80 -6.75 -20.16
C CYS A 98 -5.01 -6.00 -20.73
N SER A 99 -4.83 -4.72 -21.08
CA SER A 99 -5.83 -3.94 -21.78
C SER A 99 -5.67 -4.14 -23.29
N LEU A 100 -6.71 -4.62 -23.96
CA LEU A 100 -6.72 -4.80 -25.41
C LEU A 100 -7.41 -3.66 -26.15
N PHE A 101 -8.47 -3.14 -25.55
CA PHE A 101 -9.25 -2.04 -26.09
C PHE A 101 -9.61 -1.10 -24.96
N GLY A 102 -9.42 0.20 -25.19
CA GLY A 102 -9.65 1.25 -24.19
C GLY A 102 -8.45 1.75 -23.43
N ARG A 103 -8.72 2.48 -22.35
CA ARG A 103 -7.70 2.92 -21.38
C ARG A 103 -8.12 2.49 -19.98
N VAL A 104 -7.27 1.69 -19.37
CA VAL A 104 -7.50 1.13 -18.05
C VAL A 104 -6.48 1.71 -17.10
N ARG A 105 -6.91 2.08 -15.90
CA ARG A 105 -6.03 2.56 -14.85
C ARG A 105 -6.16 1.71 -13.61
N ILE A 106 -5.03 1.42 -12.96
CA ILE A 106 -5.00 0.70 -11.69
C ILE A 106 -4.15 1.52 -10.73
N HIS A 107 -4.78 1.97 -9.65
CA HIS A 107 -4.12 2.75 -8.60
C HIS A 107 -3.22 3.88 -9.14
N GLY A 108 -3.71 4.62 -10.12
CA GLY A 108 -3.01 5.75 -10.72
C GLY A 108 -2.26 5.44 -12.01
N TYR A 109 -1.81 4.20 -12.22
CA TYR A 109 -1.03 3.86 -13.41
C TYR A 109 -1.95 3.52 -14.59
N THR A 110 -1.73 4.12 -15.75
CA THR A 110 -2.46 3.79 -16.97
C THR A 110 -1.75 2.66 -17.70
N LEU A 111 -2.45 1.53 -17.89
CA LEU A 111 -1.87 0.35 -18.53
C LEU A 111 -1.53 0.66 -19.99
N HIS A 112 -0.35 0.24 -20.43
CA HIS A 112 -0.04 0.25 -21.85
C HIS A 112 -0.82 -0.88 -22.53
N PRO A 113 -1.48 -0.60 -23.69
CA PRO A 113 -2.19 -1.62 -24.44
C PRO A 113 -1.29 -2.82 -24.77
N LEU A 114 -1.91 -4.00 -24.86
CA LEU A 114 -1.24 -5.25 -25.26
C LEU A 114 -0.10 -5.70 -24.32
N THR A 115 0.03 -5.09 -23.14
CA THR A 115 1.04 -5.41 -22.14
C THR A 115 0.40 -6.05 -20.91
N PHE A 116 0.95 -7.17 -20.44
CA PHE A 116 0.49 -7.82 -19.22
C PHE A 116 1.16 -7.22 -17.98
N TYR A 117 0.35 -6.96 -16.97
CA TYR A 117 0.77 -6.49 -15.65
C TYR A 117 0.26 -7.43 -14.58
N SER A 118 1.10 -7.73 -13.59
CA SER A 118 0.69 -8.47 -12.40
C SER A 118 0.07 -7.53 -11.38
N VAL A 119 -1.11 -7.87 -10.88
CA VAL A 119 -1.83 -7.15 -9.84
C VAL A 119 -1.97 -8.06 -8.63
N TYR A 120 -1.70 -7.55 -7.44
CA TYR A 120 -1.67 -8.33 -6.20
C TYR A 120 -2.67 -7.77 -5.17
N ASN A 121 -3.89 -8.31 -5.16
CA ASN A 121 -4.94 -7.92 -4.21
C ASN A 121 -5.13 -8.94 -3.09
N TYR A 122 -4.04 -9.22 -2.35
CA TYR A 122 -4.13 -10.00 -1.12
C TYR A 122 -5.03 -9.27 -0.11
N ARG A 123 -5.73 -10.02 0.74
CA ARG A 123 -6.56 -9.41 1.78
C ARG A 123 -5.75 -8.61 2.81
N THR A 124 -4.42 -8.73 2.79
CA THR A 124 -3.51 -8.06 3.73
C THR A 124 -3.68 -6.54 3.72
N ASN A 125 -4.10 -5.96 2.59
CA ASN A 125 -4.29 -4.53 2.39
C ASN A 125 -5.63 -4.27 1.68
N SER A 126 -6.04 -3.01 1.60
CA SER A 126 -7.17 -2.62 0.75
C SER A 126 -6.83 -2.94 -0.72
N PRO A 127 -7.65 -3.74 -1.42
CA PRO A 127 -7.43 -4.07 -2.82
C PRO A 127 -7.47 -2.82 -3.70
N VAL A 128 -6.64 -2.79 -4.73
CA VAL A 128 -6.69 -1.75 -5.76
C VAL A 128 -7.82 -2.06 -6.75
N SER A 129 -8.58 -1.03 -7.10
CA SER A 129 -9.60 -1.13 -8.14
C SER A 129 -9.02 -0.88 -9.53
N ILE A 130 -9.63 -1.52 -10.52
CA ILE A 130 -9.44 -1.28 -11.95
C ILE A 130 -10.45 -0.22 -12.35
N GLU A 131 -9.96 0.92 -12.80
CA GLU A 131 -10.74 2.08 -13.25
C GLU A 131 -10.80 2.08 -14.78
N PHE A 132 -12.01 2.23 -15.31
CA PHE A 132 -12.25 2.49 -16.72
C PHE A 132 -12.02 3.97 -17.03
N ILE A 133 -11.29 4.24 -18.12
CA ILE A 133 -11.13 5.58 -18.66
C ILE A 133 -11.68 5.60 -20.07
N ASN A 134 -12.76 6.37 -20.27
CA ASN A 134 -13.26 6.67 -21.60
C ASN A 134 -12.11 7.21 -22.47
N SER A 135 -11.84 6.50 -23.57
CA SER A 135 -10.81 6.88 -24.53
C SER A 135 -11.37 6.70 -25.94
N GLU A 136 -11.24 7.75 -26.77
CA GLU A 136 -11.62 7.70 -28.19
C GLU A 136 -10.56 6.98 -29.06
N THR A 137 -9.55 6.36 -28.43
CA THR A 137 -8.45 5.70 -29.15
C THR A 137 -8.94 4.48 -29.91
N THR A 138 -8.77 4.51 -31.23
CA THR A 138 -8.94 3.37 -32.13
C THR A 138 -7.69 2.49 -32.10
N ILE A 139 -7.85 1.20 -31.78
CA ILE A 139 -6.78 0.20 -31.87
C ILE A 139 -7.02 -0.66 -33.12
N PRO A 140 -5.98 -1.03 -33.89
CA PRO A 140 -6.13 -1.91 -35.04
C PRO A 140 -6.73 -3.27 -34.65
N LEU A 141 -7.79 -3.69 -35.35
CA LEU A 141 -8.48 -4.97 -35.17
C LEU A 141 -7.56 -6.21 -35.23
N LEU A 142 -6.42 -6.12 -35.93
CA LEU A 142 -5.43 -7.21 -36.00
C LEU A 142 -4.82 -7.54 -34.63
N ASP A 143 -4.64 -6.54 -33.76
CA ASP A 143 -3.91 -6.71 -32.50
C ASP A 143 -4.70 -7.56 -31.50
N ILE A 144 -6.04 -7.40 -31.47
CA ILE A 144 -6.94 -8.22 -30.65
C ILE A 144 -6.89 -9.68 -31.08
N LYS A 145 -6.92 -9.94 -32.40
CA LYS A 145 -6.82 -11.30 -32.96
C LYS A 145 -5.45 -11.95 -32.76
N SER A 146 -4.40 -11.16 -32.54
CA SER A 146 -3.05 -11.69 -32.27
C SER A 146 -2.91 -12.25 -30.85
N LEU A 147 -3.63 -11.70 -29.88
CA LEU A 147 -3.56 -12.11 -28.46
C LEU A 147 -4.66 -13.10 -28.06
N ILE A 148 -5.80 -13.08 -28.75
CA ILE A 148 -6.87 -14.05 -28.58
C ILE A 148 -6.75 -15.07 -29.71
N SER A 149 -6.12 -16.22 -29.42
CA SER A 149 -5.94 -17.30 -30.40
C SER A 149 -7.24 -17.93 -30.88
N ASP A 150 -8.31 -17.84 -30.08
CA ASP A 150 -9.66 -18.27 -30.46
C ASP A 150 -10.35 -17.18 -31.31
N ILE A 151 -10.46 -17.44 -32.60
CA ILE A 151 -11.02 -16.51 -33.59
C ILE A 151 -12.48 -16.13 -33.26
N GLN A 152 -13.30 -17.10 -32.84
CA GLN A 152 -14.71 -16.83 -32.51
C GLN A 152 -14.81 -15.93 -31.28
N LEU A 153 -13.94 -16.18 -30.29
CA LEU A 153 -13.89 -15.37 -29.09
C LEU A 153 -13.42 -13.95 -29.39
N ALA A 154 -12.42 -13.79 -30.24
CA ALA A 154 -11.95 -12.50 -30.71
C ALA A 154 -13.06 -11.72 -31.44
N ASP A 155 -13.77 -12.37 -32.37
CA ASP A 155 -14.88 -11.76 -33.12
C ASP A 155 -16.04 -11.36 -32.18
N ASN A 156 -16.39 -12.19 -31.20
CA ASN A 156 -17.41 -11.86 -30.19
C ASN A 156 -16.99 -10.69 -29.29
N ALA A 157 -15.69 -10.59 -28.95
CA ALA A 157 -15.16 -9.48 -28.18
C ALA A 157 -15.30 -8.15 -28.93
N LEU A 158 -14.95 -8.17 -30.22
CA LEU A 158 -15.07 -7.04 -31.12
C LEU A 158 -16.54 -6.60 -31.29
N LEU A 159 -17.44 -7.54 -31.58
CA LEU A 159 -18.87 -7.26 -31.74
C LEU A 159 -19.47 -6.60 -30.50
N ASN A 160 -19.07 -7.02 -29.29
CA ASN A 160 -19.56 -6.41 -28.06
C ASN A 160 -19.10 -4.95 -27.91
N VAL A 161 -17.83 -4.65 -28.22
CA VAL A 161 -17.32 -3.27 -28.20
C VAL A 161 -18.02 -2.41 -29.24
N GLU A 162 -18.20 -2.90 -30.46
CA GLU A 162 -18.88 -2.16 -31.54
C GLU A 162 -20.34 -1.85 -31.18
N GLN A 163 -21.04 -2.80 -30.55
CA GLN A 163 -22.46 -2.65 -30.23
C GLN A 163 -22.72 -1.87 -28.94
N LYS A 164 -21.84 -2.00 -27.94
CA LYS A 164 -22.10 -1.54 -26.56
C LYS A 164 -21.09 -0.51 -26.05
N GLY A 165 -19.98 -0.28 -26.77
CA GLY A 165 -18.82 0.45 -26.25
C GLY A 165 -18.16 -0.26 -25.07
N GLY A 166 -17.18 0.35 -24.41
CA GLY A 166 -16.48 -0.24 -23.26
C GLY A 166 -15.13 -0.85 -23.61
N ASP A 167 -14.47 -1.44 -22.60
CA ASP A 167 -13.10 -1.94 -22.70
C ASP A 167 -13.04 -3.45 -22.79
N ILE A 168 -11.98 -3.95 -23.46
CA ILE A 168 -11.64 -5.37 -23.49
C ILE A 168 -10.41 -5.61 -22.62
N LEU A 169 -10.59 -6.44 -21.60
CA LEU A 169 -9.53 -6.88 -20.71
C LEU A 169 -9.24 -8.36 -20.94
N LEU A 170 -7.95 -8.72 -20.98
CA LEU A 170 -7.51 -10.09 -20.76
C LEU A 170 -7.11 -10.26 -19.30
N ILE A 171 -7.61 -11.31 -18.67
CA ILE A 171 -7.17 -11.72 -17.32
C ILE A 171 -6.71 -13.17 -17.36
N ARG A 172 -5.55 -13.46 -16.77
CA ARG A 172 -5.01 -14.83 -16.64
C ARG A 172 -4.40 -15.08 -15.26
N LYS A 173 -4.12 -16.34 -14.97
CA LYS A 173 -3.59 -16.77 -13.66
C LYS A 173 -2.21 -16.15 -13.41
N GLU A 174 -2.00 -15.62 -12.21
CA GLU A 174 -0.69 -15.15 -11.76
C GLU A 174 0.14 -16.31 -11.20
N SER A 175 1.29 -16.55 -11.80
CA SER A 175 2.25 -17.59 -11.41
C SER A 175 2.71 -17.48 -9.94
N ASN A 176 2.83 -16.25 -9.42
CA ASN A 176 3.25 -16.01 -8.04
C ASN A 176 2.26 -16.54 -6.99
N ASN A 177 1.01 -16.84 -7.38
CA ASN A 177 0.06 -17.53 -6.50
C ASN A 177 0.57 -18.91 -6.08
N ASP A 178 1.44 -19.53 -6.87
CA ASP A 178 2.04 -20.84 -6.60
C ASP A 178 3.44 -20.74 -5.95
N SER A 179 3.87 -19.53 -5.55
CA SER A 179 5.15 -19.31 -4.88
C SER A 179 5.23 -19.99 -3.50
N LEU A 180 6.45 -20.31 -3.07
CA LEU A 180 6.69 -20.88 -1.75
C LEU A 180 6.14 -19.97 -0.64
N PHE A 181 6.34 -18.65 -0.78
CA PHE A 181 5.78 -17.66 0.14
C PHE A 181 4.27 -17.79 0.31
N ILE A 182 3.51 -17.81 -0.79
CA ILE A 182 2.05 -17.90 -0.74
C ILE A 182 1.60 -19.25 -0.18
N LYS A 183 2.23 -20.35 -0.59
CA LYS A 183 1.96 -21.70 -0.05
C LYS A 183 2.17 -21.76 1.46
N THR A 184 3.31 -21.30 1.95
CA THR A 184 3.62 -21.22 3.38
C THR A 184 2.61 -20.36 4.15
N MET A 185 2.20 -19.22 3.59
CA MET A 185 1.20 -18.36 4.23
C MET A 185 -0.19 -18.99 4.31
N ARG A 186 -0.60 -19.76 3.30
CA ARG A 186 -1.89 -20.48 3.26
C ARG A 186 -1.97 -21.59 4.29
N GLU A 187 -0.85 -22.20 4.64
CA GLU A 187 -0.77 -23.23 5.68
C GLU A 187 -0.62 -22.64 7.09
N HIS A 188 -0.24 -21.36 7.20
CA HIS A 188 0.01 -20.72 8.47
C HIS A 188 -1.25 -20.48 9.30
N GLN A 189 -1.23 -20.87 10.58
CA GLN A 189 -2.39 -20.80 11.48
C GLN A 189 -3.04 -19.41 11.58
N PHE A 190 -2.23 -18.35 11.57
CA PHE A 190 -2.70 -16.97 11.71
C PHE A 190 -2.93 -16.25 10.36
N TYR A 191 -2.24 -16.67 9.29
CA TYR A 191 -2.23 -15.92 8.03
C TYR A 191 -3.05 -16.57 6.91
N LYS A 192 -3.46 -17.83 7.07
CA LYS A 192 -4.20 -18.58 6.05
C LYS A 192 -5.38 -17.82 5.45
N ASN A 193 -6.17 -17.13 6.27
CA ASN A 193 -7.38 -16.44 5.81
C ASN A 193 -7.09 -15.22 4.91
N TRP A 194 -5.89 -14.65 5.00
CA TRP A 194 -5.46 -13.49 4.23
C TRP A 194 -5.00 -13.84 2.82
N PHE A 195 -4.63 -15.11 2.62
CA PHE A 195 -4.18 -15.68 1.34
C PHE A 195 -5.08 -16.82 0.85
N SER A 196 -6.16 -17.10 1.57
CA SER A 196 -7.11 -18.19 1.30
C SER A 196 -7.88 -17.96 0.01
N GLU A 197 -8.06 -19.06 -0.74
CA GLU A 197 -8.91 -19.14 -1.93
C GLU A 197 -10.36 -19.54 -1.59
N ASN A 198 -10.65 -19.91 -0.33
CA ASN A 198 -11.99 -20.29 0.10
C ASN A 198 -12.84 -19.02 0.30
N TYR A 199 -13.75 -18.79 -0.64
CA TYR A 199 -14.73 -17.71 -0.62
C TYR A 199 -16.15 -18.28 -0.69
N ASN A 200 -17.12 -17.62 -0.06
CA ASN A 200 -18.52 -17.83 -0.41
C ASN A 200 -18.72 -17.29 -1.82
N LEU A 201 -18.86 -18.18 -2.80
CA LEU A 201 -19.05 -17.84 -4.22
C LEU A 201 -20.38 -17.09 -4.39
N PHE A 202 -20.42 -16.09 -5.26
CA PHE A 202 -21.67 -15.55 -5.74
C PHE A 202 -22.26 -16.64 -6.62
N GLU A 203 -23.53 -17.00 -6.41
CA GLU A 203 -24.22 -17.98 -7.25
C GLU A 203 -24.46 -17.39 -8.65
N ARG A 204 -23.43 -17.44 -9.53
CA ARG A 204 -23.53 -17.14 -10.96
C ARG A 204 -22.55 -18.01 -11.74
N ASP A 205 -23.05 -18.77 -12.71
CA ASP A 205 -22.30 -19.88 -13.33
C ASP A 205 -21.05 -19.45 -14.11
N ASN A 206 -21.10 -18.36 -14.89
CA ASN A 206 -19.97 -17.99 -15.77
C ASN A 206 -18.80 -17.34 -15.00
N TRP A 207 -19.07 -16.54 -13.97
CA TRP A 207 -18.02 -15.94 -13.13
C TRP A 207 -17.40 -16.95 -12.19
N LYS A 208 -18.19 -17.92 -11.72
CA LYS A 208 -17.72 -19.01 -10.87
C LYS A 208 -16.60 -19.80 -11.54
N GLN A 209 -16.72 -20.09 -12.84
CA GLN A 209 -15.66 -20.78 -13.58
C GLN A 209 -14.39 -19.94 -13.69
N LEU A 210 -14.50 -18.64 -13.99
CA LEU A 210 -13.35 -17.72 -14.01
C LEU A 210 -12.64 -17.65 -12.66
N GLU A 211 -13.41 -17.44 -11.59
CA GLU A 211 -12.90 -17.37 -10.23
C GLU A 211 -12.18 -18.66 -9.81
N GLN A 212 -12.75 -19.82 -10.17
CA GLN A 212 -12.16 -21.14 -9.90
C GLN A 212 -10.88 -21.37 -10.71
N ASN A 213 -10.89 -21.09 -12.01
CA ASN A 213 -9.75 -21.38 -12.88
C ASN A 213 -8.56 -20.45 -12.65
N LEU A 214 -8.82 -19.20 -12.27
CA LEU A 214 -7.77 -18.20 -12.02
C LEU A 214 -7.40 -18.06 -10.53
N HIS A 215 -8.19 -18.67 -9.63
CA HIS A 215 -8.09 -18.51 -8.18
C HIS A 215 -8.22 -17.04 -7.73
N ILE A 216 -9.16 -16.31 -8.34
CA ILE A 216 -9.48 -14.93 -8.00
C ILE A 216 -10.93 -14.77 -7.57
N ARG A 217 -11.28 -13.61 -7.02
CA ARG A 217 -12.65 -13.35 -6.57
C ARG A 217 -13.12 -11.96 -6.98
N LEU A 218 -14.21 -11.87 -7.73
CA LEU A 218 -14.86 -10.59 -7.98
C LEU A 218 -15.57 -10.13 -6.70
N ILE A 219 -15.35 -8.88 -6.32
CA ILE A 219 -15.99 -8.26 -5.16
C ILE A 219 -16.70 -6.96 -5.56
N GLU A 220 -17.67 -6.56 -4.75
CA GLU A 220 -18.27 -5.25 -4.86
C GLU A 220 -17.20 -4.17 -4.70
N THR A 221 -17.22 -3.18 -5.59
CA THR A 221 -16.24 -2.09 -5.59
C THR A 221 -16.85 -0.86 -4.94
N THR A 222 -16.53 -0.65 -3.67
CA THR A 222 -16.90 0.55 -2.90
C THR A 222 -15.64 1.16 -2.28
N ASP A 223 -15.70 2.44 -1.90
CA ASP A 223 -14.61 3.15 -1.22
C ASP A 223 -14.32 2.64 0.20
N GLN A 224 -15.24 1.83 0.76
CA GLN A 224 -15.06 1.11 2.01
C GLN A 224 -14.22 -0.17 1.84
N ILE A 225 -14.32 -0.80 0.66
CA ILE A 225 -13.74 -2.11 0.38
C ILE A 225 -12.43 -1.98 -0.39
N ALA A 226 -12.39 -1.13 -1.43
CA ALA A 226 -11.27 -0.97 -2.35
C ALA A 226 -10.67 0.44 -2.28
N VAL A 227 -9.41 0.56 -2.72
CA VAL A 227 -8.78 1.86 -2.92
C VAL A 227 -9.39 2.51 -4.17
N ILE A 228 -10.30 3.45 -3.94
CA ILE A 228 -10.84 4.35 -4.96
C ILE A 228 -10.31 5.76 -4.65
N PRO A 229 -9.40 6.30 -5.49
CA PRO A 229 -8.83 7.63 -5.28
C PRO A 229 -9.90 8.71 -5.27
N ARG A 230 -9.95 9.53 -4.22
CA ARG A 230 -10.87 10.68 -4.16
C ARG A 230 -10.44 11.78 -5.12
N LYS A 231 -11.37 12.65 -5.52
CA LYS A 231 -11.11 13.79 -6.41
C LYS A 231 -9.93 14.67 -5.95
N GLU A 232 -9.82 14.94 -4.65
CA GLU A 232 -8.70 15.69 -4.05
C GLU A 232 -7.36 14.97 -4.27
N PHE A 233 -7.34 13.64 -4.14
CA PHE A 233 -6.17 12.79 -4.36
C PHE A 233 -5.66 12.89 -5.80
N VAL A 234 -6.60 12.78 -6.76
CA VAL A 234 -6.31 12.85 -8.20
C VAL A 234 -5.82 14.24 -8.58
N SER A 235 -6.56 15.28 -8.20
CA SER A 235 -6.21 16.67 -8.53
C SER A 235 -4.90 17.11 -7.90
N THR A 236 -4.59 16.67 -6.67
CA THR A 236 -3.28 16.92 -6.05
C THR A 236 -2.18 16.22 -6.83
N ALA A 237 -2.33 14.93 -7.17
CA ALA A 237 -1.32 14.22 -7.95
C ALA A 237 -1.06 14.89 -9.32
N ASP A 238 -2.12 15.32 -10.00
CA ASP A 238 -2.03 16.00 -11.29
C ASP A 238 -1.34 17.36 -11.19
N HIS A 239 -1.65 18.14 -10.14
CA HIS A 239 -0.94 19.38 -9.85
C HIS A 239 0.57 19.16 -9.68
N ILE A 240 0.95 18.14 -8.90
CA ILE A 240 2.36 17.82 -8.63
C ILE A 240 3.09 17.38 -9.90
N ILE A 241 2.46 16.53 -10.71
CA ILE A 241 3.03 16.06 -11.98
C ILE A 241 3.19 17.22 -12.95
N ASN A 242 2.15 18.05 -13.11
CA ASN A 242 2.22 19.22 -13.98
C ASN A 242 3.34 20.18 -13.55
N ARG A 243 3.51 20.41 -12.25
CA ARG A 243 4.64 21.22 -11.75
C ARG A 243 5.98 20.60 -12.13
N TRP A 244 6.18 19.30 -11.88
CA TRP A 244 7.42 18.59 -12.21
C TRP A 244 7.76 18.64 -13.70
N LEU A 245 6.76 18.44 -14.58
CA LEU A 245 6.96 18.47 -16.04
C LEU A 245 7.43 19.85 -16.55
N ASN A 246 7.14 20.92 -15.80
CA ASN A 246 7.54 22.29 -16.13
C ASN A 246 8.83 22.76 -15.42
N VAL A 247 9.53 21.87 -14.71
CA VAL A 247 10.80 22.20 -14.02
C VAL A 247 11.94 22.35 -15.04
N ALA A 248 12.71 23.43 -14.95
CA ALA A 248 13.93 23.61 -15.72
C ALA A 248 15.00 22.58 -15.31
N VAL A 249 15.92 22.24 -16.21
CA VAL A 249 16.95 21.23 -15.88
C VAL A 249 17.83 21.71 -14.72
N GLU A 250 18.15 23.01 -14.64
CA GLU A 250 18.94 23.58 -13.54
C GLU A 250 18.23 23.52 -12.18
N ASP A 251 16.89 23.47 -12.17
CA ASP A 251 16.06 23.44 -10.96
C ASP A 251 15.83 22.01 -10.42
N SER A 252 16.37 20.99 -11.11
CA SER A 252 16.31 19.58 -10.71
C SER A 252 17.22 19.29 -9.50
N PRO A 253 16.84 18.41 -8.56
CA PRO A 253 15.64 17.55 -8.53
C PRO A 253 14.36 18.22 -8.01
N PHE A 254 13.21 17.82 -8.54
CA PHE A 254 11.90 18.17 -8.00
C PHE A 254 11.51 17.22 -6.86
N ILE A 255 11.78 17.65 -5.62
CA ILE A 255 11.58 16.84 -4.42
C ILE A 255 10.18 17.08 -3.84
N VAL A 256 9.42 16.01 -3.64
CA VAL A 256 8.11 16.00 -2.97
C VAL A 256 8.23 15.17 -1.70
N LEU A 257 7.94 15.76 -0.55
CA LEU A 257 7.96 15.09 0.74
C LEU A 257 6.54 14.80 1.22
N ILE A 258 6.26 13.53 1.52
CA ILE A 258 4.95 13.07 2.00
C ILE A 258 5.06 12.79 3.49
N CYS A 259 4.20 13.44 4.28
CA CYS A 259 4.18 13.32 5.74
C CYS A 259 2.77 13.27 6.30
N GLY A 260 2.66 13.03 7.61
CA GLY A 260 1.40 12.84 8.31
C GLY A 260 1.50 11.77 9.40
N GLU A 261 0.57 11.79 10.34
CA GLU A 261 0.53 10.81 11.43
C GLU A 261 0.34 9.38 10.93
N LYS A 262 0.53 8.42 11.83
CA LYS A 262 0.32 7.00 11.55
C LYS A 262 -1.12 6.75 11.10
N ASP A 263 -1.27 5.84 10.12
CA ASP A 263 -2.56 5.39 9.60
C ASP A 263 -3.41 6.53 8.98
N MET A 264 -2.74 7.47 8.31
CA MET A 264 -3.36 8.58 7.54
C MET A 264 -3.36 8.37 6.01
N GLY A 265 -2.91 7.21 5.51
CA GLY A 265 -2.93 6.90 4.08
C GLY A 265 -1.71 7.38 3.27
N LYS A 266 -0.60 7.75 3.93
CA LYS A 266 0.64 8.22 3.26
C LYS A 266 1.14 7.25 2.19
N SER A 267 1.32 5.98 2.54
CA SER A 267 1.79 4.94 1.62
C SER A 267 0.85 4.75 0.42
N THR A 268 -0.46 4.89 0.64
CA THR A 268 -1.46 4.84 -0.45
C THR A 268 -1.31 6.03 -1.40
N PHE A 269 -1.09 7.24 -0.88
CA PHE A 269 -0.94 8.43 -1.72
C PHE A 269 0.37 8.45 -2.49
N ILE A 270 1.48 8.17 -1.81
CA ILE A 270 2.78 8.16 -2.48
C ILE A 270 2.85 7.06 -3.56
N ARG A 271 2.21 5.90 -3.35
CA ARG A 271 2.10 4.85 -4.36
C ARG A 271 1.24 5.28 -5.54
N TYR A 272 0.11 5.93 -5.29
CA TYR A 272 -0.72 6.51 -6.36
C TYR A 272 0.02 7.57 -7.17
N LEU A 273 0.70 8.51 -6.50
CA LEU A 273 1.50 9.55 -7.16
C LEU A 273 2.67 8.94 -7.94
N THR A 274 3.34 7.94 -7.38
CA THR A 274 4.38 7.15 -8.06
C THR A 274 3.83 6.58 -9.37
N ASN A 275 2.73 5.84 -9.27
CA ASN A 275 2.07 5.20 -10.40
C ASN A 275 1.63 6.22 -11.47
N ARG A 276 1.09 7.38 -11.07
CA ARG A 276 0.74 8.46 -12.02
C ARG A 276 1.96 9.08 -12.70
N ALA A 277 3.07 9.24 -11.98
CA ALA A 277 4.28 9.83 -12.52
C ALA A 277 5.01 8.91 -13.52
N LEU A 278 4.82 7.59 -13.42
CA LEU A 278 5.44 6.61 -14.31
C LEU A 278 5.07 6.79 -15.79
N ASP A 279 3.87 7.31 -16.08
CA ASP A 279 3.40 7.60 -17.45
C ASP A 279 4.29 8.63 -18.18
N HIS A 280 5.11 9.37 -17.45
CA HIS A 280 5.96 10.43 -17.99
C HIS A 280 7.46 10.06 -18.04
N ILE A 281 7.84 8.87 -17.55
CA ILE A 281 9.23 8.45 -17.49
C ILE A 281 9.79 8.22 -18.88
N SER A 282 10.98 8.75 -19.13
CA SER A 282 11.57 8.79 -20.46
C SER A 282 13.09 8.97 -20.40
N SER A 283 13.71 9.23 -21.55
CA SER A 283 15.10 9.69 -21.62
C SER A 283 15.31 11.03 -20.90
N THR A 284 14.26 11.84 -20.74
CA THR A 284 14.31 13.20 -20.17
C THR A 284 13.89 13.24 -18.70
N PHE A 285 12.94 12.40 -18.30
CA PHE A 285 12.34 12.40 -16.96
C PHE A 285 12.64 11.09 -16.23
N SER A 286 12.93 11.19 -14.93
CA SER A 286 13.17 10.05 -14.04
C SER A 286 12.45 10.23 -12.71
N LEU A 287 12.12 9.11 -12.07
CA LEU A 287 11.42 9.06 -10.80
C LEU A 287 12.24 8.23 -9.82
N THR A 288 12.54 8.81 -8.68
CA THR A 288 13.20 8.12 -7.58
C THR A 288 12.31 8.14 -6.34
N TYR A 289 12.13 6.99 -5.72
CA TYR A 289 11.45 6.85 -4.44
C TYR A 289 12.46 6.76 -3.32
N PHE A 290 12.39 7.67 -2.35
CA PHE A 290 13.19 7.64 -1.12
C PHE A 290 12.32 7.12 0.01
N ASP A 291 12.63 5.93 0.49
CA ASP A 291 11.94 5.33 1.61
C ASP A 291 12.68 5.61 2.92
N CYS A 292 12.14 6.57 3.69
CA CYS A 292 12.65 6.91 5.02
C CYS A 292 11.77 6.32 6.13
N ASP A 293 10.74 5.52 5.86
CA ASP A 293 9.96 4.84 6.90
C ASP A 293 10.59 3.49 7.29
N ILE A 294 11.54 3.52 8.23
CA ILE A 294 12.18 2.31 8.78
C ILE A 294 11.21 1.36 9.49
N GLY A 295 10.00 1.79 9.82
CA GLY A 295 9.00 0.97 10.52
C GLY A 295 8.12 0.15 9.58
N GLN A 296 7.89 0.64 8.36
CA GLN A 296 7.10 0.01 7.29
C GLN A 296 7.64 0.41 5.91
N CYS A 297 8.72 -0.25 5.50
CA CYS A 297 9.33 0.00 4.20
C CYS A 297 8.46 -0.53 3.04
N GLU A 298 8.57 0.11 1.88
CA GLU A 298 7.90 -0.24 0.62
C GLU A 298 8.72 -1.29 -0.16
N PHE A 299 10.03 -1.04 -0.34
CA PHE A 299 10.91 -1.84 -1.21
C PHE A 299 11.90 -2.75 -0.46
N SER A 300 11.82 -2.80 0.87
CA SER A 300 12.72 -3.60 1.70
C SER A 300 12.04 -4.14 2.96
N ILE A 301 12.80 -4.90 3.75
CA ILE A 301 12.39 -5.24 5.12
C ILE A 301 12.50 -4.02 6.05
N GLY A 302 11.80 -4.05 7.19
CA GLY A 302 11.87 -3.00 8.19
C GLY A 302 13.28 -2.82 8.77
N GLY A 303 13.60 -1.60 9.17
CA GLY A 303 14.92 -1.21 9.68
C GLY A 303 15.89 -0.71 8.61
N CYS A 304 15.41 -0.46 7.39
CA CYS A 304 16.20 0.00 6.27
C CYS A 304 15.74 1.38 5.80
N LEU A 305 16.68 2.18 5.32
CA LEU A 305 16.39 3.34 4.48
C LEU A 305 16.90 3.03 3.08
N SER A 306 16.18 3.45 2.05
CA SER A 306 16.58 3.15 0.67
C SER A 306 16.15 4.21 -0.32
N TYR A 307 16.82 4.24 -1.46
CA TYR A 307 16.24 4.86 -2.64
C TYR A 307 16.16 3.86 -3.79
N VAL A 308 15.13 4.01 -4.61
CA VAL A 308 14.85 3.15 -5.78
C VAL A 308 14.49 4.04 -6.97
N ASN A 309 15.16 3.87 -8.10
CA ASN A 309 14.74 4.42 -9.38
C ASN A 309 13.62 3.55 -9.96
N LEU A 310 12.51 4.17 -10.35
CA LEU A 310 11.30 3.46 -10.73
C LEU A 310 11.01 3.60 -12.23
N ASP A 311 10.71 2.47 -12.86
CA ASP A 311 10.31 2.32 -14.26
C ASP A 311 9.09 1.42 -14.46
N SER A 312 8.53 0.90 -13.37
CA SER A 312 7.46 -0.10 -13.37
C SER A 312 6.46 0.17 -12.23
N PRO A 313 5.18 -0.16 -12.44
CA PRO A 313 4.10 0.24 -11.54
C PRO A 313 4.02 -0.62 -10.27
N LEU A 314 3.56 0.02 -9.19
CA LEU A 314 3.32 -0.60 -7.89
C LEU A 314 1.84 -1.00 -7.80
N LEU A 315 1.51 -2.19 -8.30
CA LEU A 315 0.14 -2.71 -8.38
C LEU A 315 -0.17 -3.76 -7.28
N GLY A 316 0.33 -3.53 -6.08
CA GLY A 316 0.19 -4.45 -4.97
C GLY A 316 0.76 -3.92 -3.65
N PRO A 317 0.62 -4.69 -2.55
CA PRO A 317 1.23 -4.35 -1.26
C PRO A 317 2.76 -4.53 -1.29
N PRO A 318 3.53 -3.96 -0.33
CA PRO A 318 4.99 -4.09 -0.28
C PRO A 318 5.52 -5.52 -0.44
N CYS A 319 4.88 -6.48 0.24
CA CYS A 319 5.27 -7.89 0.17
C CYS A 319 5.13 -8.53 -1.22
N SER A 320 4.45 -7.87 -2.18
CA SER A 320 4.38 -8.35 -3.56
C SER A 320 5.61 -8.00 -4.40
N HIS A 321 6.39 -6.98 -4.02
CA HIS A 321 7.48 -6.44 -4.86
C HIS A 321 8.83 -6.24 -4.17
N ILE A 322 8.95 -6.50 -2.86
CA ILE A 322 10.21 -6.38 -2.09
C ILE A 322 11.43 -7.11 -2.71
N LYS A 323 11.21 -8.15 -3.53
CA LYS A 323 12.26 -8.92 -4.22
C LYS A 323 12.21 -8.82 -5.74
N SER A 324 11.13 -8.27 -6.31
CA SER A 324 10.99 -8.10 -7.76
C SER A 324 11.76 -6.87 -8.22
N ASN A 325 11.87 -6.67 -9.54
CA ASN A 325 12.33 -5.39 -10.05
C ASN A 325 11.23 -4.33 -9.82
N PRO A 326 11.60 -3.10 -9.44
CA PRO A 326 12.97 -2.64 -9.19
C PRO A 326 13.45 -2.96 -7.76
N LYS A 327 14.72 -3.37 -7.63
CA LYS A 327 15.40 -3.50 -6.33
C LYS A 327 15.96 -2.14 -5.90
N PRO A 328 16.13 -1.89 -4.59
CA PRO A 328 16.80 -0.69 -4.13
C PRO A 328 18.19 -0.50 -4.76
N ASP A 329 18.40 0.64 -5.43
CA ASP A 329 19.72 1.05 -5.93
C ASP A 329 20.70 1.22 -4.77
N ARG A 330 20.22 1.76 -3.64
CA ARG A 330 20.96 1.87 -2.38
C ARG A 330 20.06 1.55 -1.21
N LEU A 331 20.60 0.79 -0.27
CA LEU A 331 19.93 0.39 0.96
C LEU A 331 20.90 0.55 2.14
N LEU A 332 20.51 1.35 3.12
CA LEU A 332 21.24 1.59 4.36
C LEU A 332 20.53 0.89 5.51
N TYR A 333 21.19 -0.09 6.13
CA TYR A 333 20.64 -0.81 7.26
C TYR A 333 20.81 -0.02 8.56
N TYR A 334 19.70 0.53 9.07
CA TYR A 334 19.64 1.19 10.37
C TYR A 334 19.46 0.17 11.52
N GLY A 335 18.75 -0.91 11.24
CA GLY A 335 18.62 -2.11 12.09
C GLY A 335 17.74 -1.99 13.32
N LEU A 336 17.05 -0.86 13.48
CA LEU A 336 15.97 -0.70 14.44
C LEU A 336 14.70 -0.24 13.71
N LEU A 337 13.53 -0.52 14.28
CA LEU A 337 12.23 -0.17 13.70
C LEU A 337 11.74 1.24 14.11
N SER A 338 12.58 2.00 14.80
CA SER A 338 12.25 3.29 15.39
C SER A 338 13.51 4.14 15.55
N PRO A 339 13.46 5.44 15.23
CA PRO A 339 14.60 6.34 15.36
C PRO A 339 14.84 6.77 16.82
N GLN A 340 13.94 6.43 17.76
CA GLN A 340 13.96 6.93 19.15
C GLN A 340 15.32 6.77 19.85
N THR A 341 16.01 5.66 19.61
CA THR A 341 17.29 5.32 20.24
C THR A 341 18.46 6.11 19.68
N SER A 342 18.41 6.50 18.40
CA SER A 342 19.50 7.21 17.71
C SER A 342 18.96 8.12 16.61
N PRO A 343 18.22 9.19 16.97
CA PRO A 343 17.57 10.07 15.98
C PRO A 343 18.59 10.80 15.09
N VAL A 344 19.74 11.14 15.66
CA VAL A 344 20.85 11.75 14.90
C VAL A 344 21.40 10.79 13.85
N ARG A 345 21.60 9.50 14.17
CA ARG A 345 22.05 8.50 13.19
C ARG A 345 21.04 8.32 12.08
N TYR A 346 19.75 8.30 12.40
CA TYR A 346 18.68 8.23 11.41
C TYR A 346 18.75 9.43 10.42
N LEU A 347 18.88 10.66 10.93
CA LEU A 347 19.05 11.86 10.09
C LEU A 347 20.34 11.82 9.26
N GLN A 348 21.45 11.30 9.82
CA GLN A 348 22.69 11.10 9.07
C GLN A 348 22.51 10.12 7.91
N TYR A 349 21.71 9.06 8.10
CA TYR A 349 21.43 8.08 7.05
C TYR A 349 20.59 8.67 5.93
N ILE A 350 19.57 9.48 6.23
CA ILE A 350 18.82 10.21 5.20
C ILE A 350 19.76 11.13 4.42
N ASN A 351 20.62 11.89 5.11
CA ASN A 351 21.58 12.77 4.43
C ASN A 351 22.54 11.98 3.54
N LYS A 352 23.10 10.89 4.05
CA LYS A 352 24.02 10.02 3.30
C LYS A 352 23.33 9.44 2.08
N LEU A 353 22.09 8.97 2.20
CA LEU A 353 21.31 8.45 1.08
C LEU A 353 21.13 9.50 -0.01
N ARG A 354 20.80 10.75 0.36
CA ARG A 354 20.72 11.88 -0.58
C ARG A 354 22.06 12.20 -1.23
N GLN A 355 23.15 12.21 -0.47
CA GLN A 355 24.49 12.45 -0.99
C GLN A 355 24.88 11.37 -2.01
N ILE A 356 24.63 10.10 -1.71
CA ILE A 356 24.88 9.00 -2.63
C ILE A 356 24.05 9.17 -3.91
N TRP A 357 22.75 9.44 -3.79
CA TRP A 357 21.90 9.70 -4.95
C TRP A 357 22.43 10.86 -5.81
N ASN A 358 22.82 11.98 -5.20
CA ASN A 358 23.41 13.11 -5.92
C ASN A 358 24.69 12.73 -6.69
N ILE A 359 25.54 11.88 -6.11
CA ILE A 359 26.74 11.35 -6.78
C ILE A 359 26.34 10.46 -7.96
N ASP A 360 25.41 9.54 -7.74
CA ASP A 360 24.94 8.60 -8.75
C ASP A 360 24.29 9.34 -9.94
N GLN A 361 23.56 10.44 -9.70
CA GLN A 361 22.99 11.28 -10.76
C GLN A 361 24.04 12.05 -11.55
N LYS A 362 25.08 12.57 -10.90
CA LYS A 362 26.18 13.29 -11.59
C LYS A 362 26.94 12.38 -12.56
N ASN A 363 26.99 11.08 -12.26
CA ASN A 363 27.64 10.08 -13.09
C ASN A 363 26.75 9.58 -14.24
N GLY A 364 25.47 9.94 -14.26
CA GLY A 364 24.52 9.58 -15.29
C GLY A 364 24.22 10.71 -16.29
N ASN A 365 23.33 10.44 -17.24
CA ASN A 365 22.76 11.49 -18.09
C ASN A 365 21.88 12.41 -17.24
N GLN A 366 22.02 13.73 -17.40
CA GLN A 366 21.17 14.70 -16.69
C GLN A 366 19.71 14.52 -17.10
N LYS A 367 18.89 14.07 -16.15
CA LYS A 367 17.44 13.95 -16.28
C LYS A 367 16.75 14.90 -15.32
N ARG A 368 15.55 15.33 -15.68
CA ARG A 368 14.64 16.05 -14.78
C ARG A 368 14.03 15.06 -13.79
N SER A 369 14.73 14.83 -12.68
CA SER A 369 14.32 13.85 -11.66
C SER A 369 13.24 14.39 -10.71
N MET A 370 12.17 13.63 -10.51
CA MET A 370 11.30 13.76 -9.34
C MET A 370 11.80 12.82 -8.24
N ILE A 371 11.89 13.32 -7.01
CA ILE A 371 12.15 12.49 -5.82
C ILE A 371 10.92 12.50 -4.93
N LEU A 372 10.33 11.34 -4.69
CA LEU A 372 9.23 11.16 -3.74
C LEU A 372 9.80 10.63 -2.42
N ILE A 373 9.69 11.41 -1.34
CA ILE A 373 10.19 11.03 -0.01
C ILE A 373 9.02 10.53 0.85
N ASN A 374 9.02 9.23 1.15
CA ASN A 374 8.16 8.65 2.19
C ASN A 374 8.77 8.89 3.58
N THR A 375 7.98 9.41 4.52
CA THR A 375 8.43 9.66 5.89
C THR A 375 7.67 8.82 6.92
N MET A 376 8.27 8.63 8.09
CA MET A 376 7.65 7.93 9.21
C MET A 376 6.37 8.62 9.68
N GLY A 377 5.43 7.83 10.21
CA GLY A 377 4.15 8.34 10.75
C GLY A 377 4.23 9.06 12.11
N TRP A 378 5.33 9.76 12.43
CA TRP A 378 5.49 10.44 13.72
C TRP A 378 5.26 11.95 13.57
N GLY A 379 4.11 12.42 14.04
CA GLY A 379 3.71 13.83 13.90
C GLY A 379 3.99 14.73 15.10
N THR A 380 4.48 14.19 16.23
CA THR A 380 4.65 14.94 17.49
C THR A 380 5.97 14.59 18.19
N GLY A 381 6.37 15.43 19.15
CA GLY A 381 7.57 15.23 19.97
C GLY A 381 8.85 15.07 19.14
N LEU A 382 9.68 14.08 19.48
CA LEU A 382 10.93 13.79 18.75
C LEU A 382 10.71 13.52 17.25
N GLY A 383 9.57 12.92 16.88
CA GLY A 383 9.29 12.64 15.48
C GLY A 383 9.07 13.90 14.65
N LEU A 384 8.41 14.89 15.24
CA LEU A 384 8.24 16.20 14.62
C LEU A 384 9.60 16.90 14.45
N GLU A 385 10.48 16.84 15.45
CA GLU A 385 11.84 17.39 15.34
C GLU A 385 12.65 16.75 14.19
N ILE A 386 12.58 15.42 14.06
CA ILE A 386 13.22 14.68 12.97
C ILE A 386 12.61 15.09 11.62
N LEU A 387 11.29 15.23 11.53
CA LEU A 387 10.60 15.61 10.30
C LEU A 387 10.97 17.03 9.87
N LYS A 388 10.99 18.00 10.80
CA LYS A 388 11.46 19.37 10.55
C LYS A 388 12.87 19.36 9.96
N GLU A 389 13.80 18.65 10.61
CA GLU A 389 15.18 18.56 10.13
C GLU A 389 15.26 17.86 8.76
N THR A 390 14.43 16.85 8.52
CA THR A 390 14.33 16.18 7.21
C THR A 390 13.87 17.16 6.12
N ILE A 391 12.86 18.00 6.40
CA ILE A 391 12.40 19.05 5.47
C ILE A 391 13.51 20.07 5.21
N CYS A 392 14.12 20.63 6.26
CA CYS A 392 15.20 21.61 6.13
C CYS A 392 16.40 21.05 5.40
N MET A 393 16.75 19.79 5.64
CA MET A 393 17.82 19.10 4.95
C MET A 393 17.45 18.87 3.50
N CYS A 394 16.39 18.14 3.20
CA CYS A 394 16.03 17.74 1.85
C CYS A 394 15.58 18.91 0.95
N CYS A 395 15.20 20.05 1.52
CA CYS A 395 14.74 21.23 0.77
C CYS A 395 13.70 20.86 -0.31
N PRO A 396 12.55 20.26 0.09
CA PRO A 396 11.53 19.85 -0.85
C PRO A 396 10.97 21.05 -1.61
N LYS A 397 10.46 20.83 -2.82
CA LYS A 397 9.67 21.81 -3.58
C LYS A 397 8.21 21.79 -3.14
N VAL A 398 7.74 20.65 -2.64
CA VAL A 398 6.39 20.45 -2.11
C VAL A 398 6.42 19.58 -0.85
N VAL A 399 5.69 20.00 0.17
CA VAL A 399 5.38 19.19 1.36
C VAL A 399 3.88 18.87 1.36
N ILE A 400 3.55 17.57 1.30
CA ILE A 400 2.18 17.08 1.35
C ILE A 400 1.94 16.46 2.72
N GLN A 401 1.02 17.04 3.49
CA GLN A 401 0.65 16.58 4.82
C GLN A 401 -0.73 15.93 4.79
N LEU A 402 -0.77 14.61 5.03
CA LEU A 402 -2.02 13.88 5.19
C LEU A 402 -2.46 13.96 6.66
N GLY A 403 -3.69 14.42 6.87
CA GLY A 403 -4.24 14.58 8.22
C GLY A 403 -5.75 14.70 8.21
N ASP A 404 -6.29 15.07 9.37
CA ASP A 404 -7.71 15.40 9.49
C ASP A 404 -7.89 16.92 9.39
N ASN A 405 -8.56 17.40 8.35
CA ASN A 405 -8.80 18.82 8.11
C ASN A 405 -9.89 19.37 9.05
N MET A 406 -10.69 18.49 9.68
CA MET A 406 -11.81 18.90 10.54
C MET A 406 -11.40 19.22 11.98
N ILE A 407 -10.15 18.94 12.37
CA ILE A 407 -9.69 19.15 13.75
C ILE A 407 -8.68 20.29 13.77
N SER A 408 -9.01 21.34 14.53
CA SER A 408 -8.17 22.53 14.68
C SER A 408 -6.75 22.17 15.12
N SER A 409 -5.75 22.74 14.43
CA SER A 409 -4.31 22.58 14.67
C SER A 409 -3.81 23.08 16.03
N GLN A 410 -4.69 23.66 16.86
CA GLN A 410 -4.35 24.16 18.20
C GLN A 410 -4.25 23.08 19.29
N ASN A 411 -4.52 21.81 18.98
CA ASN A 411 -4.37 20.73 19.94
C ASN A 411 -2.92 20.23 19.99
N ARG A 412 -2.21 20.47 21.12
CA ARG A 412 -0.78 20.14 21.30
C ARG A 412 -0.44 18.65 21.13
N ASN A 413 -1.44 17.77 21.22
CA ASN A 413 -1.27 16.33 21.01
C ASN A 413 -1.38 15.90 19.54
N LYS A 414 -1.50 16.85 18.61
CA LYS A 414 -1.62 16.58 17.18
C LYS A 414 -0.50 17.21 16.40
N MET A 415 -0.22 16.62 15.24
CA MET A 415 0.71 17.16 14.27
C MET A 415 0.29 18.58 13.82
N PRO A 416 1.17 19.59 13.93
CA PRO A 416 0.89 20.94 13.45
C PRO A 416 0.87 20.99 11.93
N ASP A 417 0.29 22.06 11.37
CA ASP A 417 0.35 22.32 9.94
C ASP A 417 1.76 22.81 9.58
N LEU A 418 2.47 22.02 8.76
CA LEU A 418 3.87 22.26 8.41
C LEU A 418 4.02 23.33 7.32
N THR A 419 3.31 24.44 7.45
CA THR A 419 3.49 25.60 6.55
C THR A 419 4.93 26.12 6.67
N LEU A 420 5.43 26.74 5.59
CA LEU A 420 6.77 27.33 5.60
C LEU A 420 6.92 28.36 6.73
N GLU A 421 5.91 29.21 6.92
CA GLU A 421 5.87 30.20 8.00
C GLU A 421 5.99 29.54 9.38
N TRP A 422 5.20 28.49 9.64
CA TRP A 422 5.25 27.78 10.90
C TRP A 422 6.64 27.19 11.16
N LEU A 423 7.23 26.55 10.14
CA LEU A 423 8.54 25.92 10.23
C LEU A 423 9.66 26.93 10.51
N LEU A 424 9.63 28.10 9.85
CA LEU A 424 10.60 29.18 10.05
C LEU A 424 10.54 29.80 11.46
N GLN A 425 9.38 29.71 12.13
CA GLN A 425 9.20 30.15 13.52
C GLN A 425 9.66 29.11 14.55
N GLN A 426 9.92 27.87 14.13
CA GLN A 426 10.33 26.82 15.06
C GLN A 426 11.83 26.84 15.36
N SER A 427 12.20 26.38 16.56
CA SER A 427 13.58 26.02 16.85
C SER A 427 14.03 24.80 16.04
N VAL A 428 15.30 24.81 15.63
CA VAL A 428 15.95 23.74 14.87
C VAL A 428 16.35 22.60 15.80
N TYR A 429 16.42 21.36 15.29
CA TYR A 429 16.91 20.22 16.05
C TYR A 429 18.42 20.30 16.30
N VAL A 430 18.78 20.95 17.42
CA VAL A 430 20.16 21.31 17.80
C VAL A 430 21.16 20.14 17.81
N PRO A 431 20.84 18.94 18.34
CA PRO A 431 21.84 17.87 18.47
C PRO A 431 22.45 17.40 17.14
N TYR A 432 21.63 17.33 16.09
CA TYR A 432 22.11 16.94 14.75
C TYR A 432 23.04 17.99 14.16
N ARG A 433 22.65 19.28 14.25
CA ARG A 433 23.44 20.41 13.72
C ARG A 433 24.78 20.55 14.42
N GLN A 434 24.82 20.38 15.75
CA GLN A 434 26.06 20.38 16.53
C GLN A 434 27.01 19.27 16.06
N GLN A 435 26.51 18.05 15.82
CA GLN A 435 27.36 16.96 15.34
C GLN A 435 27.90 17.19 13.92
N ILE A 436 27.11 17.80 13.02
CA ILE A 436 27.61 18.20 11.69
C ILE A 436 28.70 19.26 11.81
N GLN A 437 28.48 20.30 12.62
CA GLN A 437 29.45 21.38 12.84
C GLN A 437 30.77 20.88 13.44
N MET A 438 30.72 19.89 14.32
CA MET A 438 31.91 19.27 14.89
C MET A 438 32.66 18.38 13.88
N ASN A 439 31.94 17.68 13.00
CA ASN A 439 32.54 16.71 12.08
C ASN A 439 33.10 17.33 10.78
N ASN A 440 32.63 18.52 10.36
CA ASN A 440 33.06 19.15 9.10
C ASN A 440 33.47 20.62 9.27
N ARG A 441 34.78 20.92 9.26
CA ARG A 441 35.33 22.28 9.04
C ARG A 441 35.31 22.73 7.56
N ARG A 442 34.79 21.91 6.63
CA ARG A 442 34.68 22.21 5.20
C ARG A 442 33.33 21.72 4.65
N GLN A 443 32.40 22.65 4.43
CA GLN A 443 31.15 22.63 3.66
C GLN A 443 30.09 21.53 3.86
N GLN A 444 28.88 21.97 4.22
CA GLN A 444 27.74 22.06 3.28
C GLN A 444 26.82 23.16 3.77
N ASP A 445 26.84 24.29 3.06
CA ASP A 445 25.88 25.36 3.21
C ASP A 445 24.49 24.78 2.91
N TYR A 446 23.53 25.02 3.81
CA TYR A 446 22.11 24.90 3.48
C TYR A 446 21.77 26.09 2.58
N ASP A 447 22.37 26.12 1.39
CA ASP A 447 22.50 27.31 0.53
C ASP A 447 21.25 27.57 -0.33
N GLY A 448 20.28 26.66 -0.27
CA GLY A 448 18.94 26.90 -0.81
C GLY A 448 18.09 27.58 0.26
N GLN A 449 17.62 28.79 -0.01
CA GLN A 449 16.54 29.38 0.79
C GLN A 449 15.35 28.41 0.77
N LEU A 450 15.00 27.86 1.93
CA LEU A 450 13.91 26.90 2.06
C LEU A 450 12.62 27.55 1.56
N ASN A 451 12.07 27.03 0.47
CA ASN A 451 10.84 27.51 -0.13
C ASN A 451 10.09 26.33 -0.73
N TYR A 452 8.93 26.02 -0.16
CA TYR A 452 8.10 24.90 -0.61
C TYR A 452 6.63 25.27 -0.61
N GLU A 453 5.88 24.67 -1.53
CA GLU A 453 4.42 24.67 -1.46
C GLU A 453 3.98 23.68 -0.37
N TYR A 454 3.09 24.14 0.52
CA TYR A 454 2.46 23.30 1.52
C TYR A 454 1.06 22.89 1.06
N ILE A 455 0.79 21.58 1.02
CA ILE A 455 -0.52 21.02 0.67
C ILE A 455 -0.99 20.14 1.83
N LYS A 456 -2.11 20.52 2.45
CA LYS A 456 -2.79 19.69 3.44
C LYS A 456 -3.90 18.90 2.75
N MET A 457 -3.87 17.57 2.90
CA MET A 457 -4.81 16.67 2.24
C MET A 457 -5.62 15.87 3.27
N GLN A 458 -6.94 15.75 3.04
CA GLN A 458 -7.81 14.98 3.93
C GLN A 458 -7.49 13.48 3.84
N SER A 459 -7.21 12.88 4.99
CA SER A 459 -7.03 11.43 5.11
C SER A 459 -8.36 10.69 4.92
N ALA A 460 -8.43 9.83 3.89
CA ALA A 460 -9.52 8.87 3.71
C ALA A 460 -9.55 7.79 4.81
N ALA A 461 -8.44 7.58 5.51
CA ALA A 461 -8.39 6.64 6.64
C ALA A 461 -9.17 7.14 7.86
N VAL A 462 -9.45 8.45 7.97
CA VAL A 462 -10.24 9.02 9.08
C VAL A 462 -11.72 8.65 8.95
N SER A 463 -12.28 8.73 7.74
CA SER A 463 -13.68 8.35 7.49
C SER A 463 -13.92 6.85 7.68
N ASN A 464 -12.96 6.01 7.27
CA ASN A 464 -13.13 4.54 7.27
C ASN A 464 -12.87 3.89 8.64
N ARG A 465 -12.50 4.67 9.67
CA ARG A 465 -12.33 4.15 11.05
C ARG A 465 -13.65 3.87 11.76
N LEU A 466 -14.76 4.46 11.30
CA LEU A 466 -16.05 4.39 11.98
C LEU A 466 -16.83 3.09 11.72
N GLU A 467 -16.47 2.29 10.72
CA GLU A 467 -17.36 1.20 10.24
C GLU A 467 -16.73 -0.21 10.10
N SER A 468 -15.41 -0.39 10.24
CA SER A 468 -14.79 -1.70 9.95
C SER A 468 -14.60 -2.60 11.18
N ASN A 469 -15.46 -3.61 11.36
CA ASN A 469 -15.32 -4.71 12.34
C ASN A 469 -14.44 -5.88 11.85
N THR A 470 -13.71 -5.73 10.75
CA THR A 470 -12.79 -6.77 10.26
C THR A 470 -11.48 -6.75 11.05
N SER A 471 -10.97 -7.92 11.46
CA SER A 471 -9.66 -8.06 12.11
C SER A 471 -8.55 -7.50 11.21
N LYS A 472 -8.14 -6.23 11.37
CA LYS A 472 -7.10 -5.61 10.53
C LYS A 472 -5.71 -6.11 10.94
N LEU A 473 -4.85 -6.41 9.95
CA LEU A 473 -3.42 -6.65 10.22
C LEU A 473 -2.80 -5.42 10.87
N ARG A 474 -1.95 -5.65 11.86
CA ARG A 474 -1.19 -4.58 12.52
C ARG A 474 0.12 -4.34 11.79
N ALA A 475 0.75 -3.20 12.07
CA ALA A 475 2.08 -2.86 11.57
C ALA A 475 3.13 -3.98 11.73
N ARG A 476 3.07 -4.72 12.85
CA ARG A 476 3.97 -5.85 13.10
C ARG A 476 3.74 -7.02 12.15
N ASP A 477 2.49 -7.24 11.75
CA ASP A 477 2.10 -8.36 10.90
C ASP A 477 2.53 -8.04 9.46
N HIS A 478 2.35 -6.80 8.99
CA HIS A 478 2.91 -6.33 7.71
C HIS A 478 4.44 -6.46 7.63
N ARG A 479 5.16 -6.11 8.70
CA ARG A 479 6.61 -6.32 8.76
C ARG A 479 6.99 -7.79 8.63
N LEU A 480 6.25 -8.69 9.29
CA LEU A 480 6.49 -10.11 9.17
C LEU A 480 6.25 -10.61 7.74
N LEU A 481 5.16 -10.17 7.10
CA LEU A 481 4.87 -10.49 5.70
C LEU A 481 5.99 -10.01 4.76
N ALA A 482 6.50 -8.79 4.98
CA ALA A 482 7.64 -8.24 4.24
C ALA A 482 8.90 -9.09 4.42
N THR A 483 9.25 -9.45 5.66
CA THR A 483 10.38 -10.33 5.96
C THR A 483 10.22 -11.71 5.32
N TRP A 484 9.04 -12.32 5.41
CA TRP A 484 8.81 -13.64 4.81
C TRP A 484 8.86 -13.57 3.30
N SER A 485 8.23 -12.57 2.66
CA SER A 485 8.34 -12.40 1.21
C SER A 485 9.79 -12.22 0.76
N TYR A 486 10.57 -11.45 1.53
CA TYR A 486 11.99 -11.30 1.28
C TYR A 486 12.75 -12.64 1.33
N PHE A 487 12.50 -13.53 2.30
CA PHE A 487 13.27 -14.79 2.40
C PHE A 487 12.69 -15.96 1.57
N PHE A 488 11.36 -16.10 1.47
CA PHE A 488 10.69 -17.23 0.82
C PHE A 488 10.55 -17.11 -0.71
N SER A 489 11.07 -16.04 -1.31
CA SER A 489 11.07 -15.84 -2.76
C SER A 489 12.10 -16.68 -3.53
N SER A 490 12.99 -17.39 -2.84
CA SER A 490 13.97 -18.30 -3.44
C SER A 490 13.59 -19.74 -3.16
N SER A 491 13.23 -20.49 -4.21
CA SER A 491 12.89 -21.92 -4.11
C SER A 491 14.08 -22.81 -3.74
N ASN A 492 15.31 -22.34 -3.97
CA ASN A 492 16.55 -23.04 -3.66
C ASN A 492 17.29 -22.31 -2.54
N LEU A 493 17.12 -22.78 -1.31
CA LEU A 493 17.91 -22.33 -0.16
C LEU A 493 19.16 -23.20 -0.06
N SER A 494 20.33 -22.60 -0.22
CA SER A 494 21.62 -23.22 0.08
C SER A 494 22.28 -22.51 1.26
N TYR A 495 22.94 -23.29 2.11
CA TYR A 495 23.77 -22.72 3.17
C TYR A 495 25.03 -22.12 2.55
N ILE A 496 25.31 -20.87 2.87
CA ILE A 496 26.56 -20.20 2.51
C ILE A 496 27.49 -20.30 3.71
N HIS A 497 28.63 -20.94 3.54
CA HIS A 497 29.67 -20.94 4.56
C HIS A 497 30.52 -19.67 4.42
N LEU A 498 30.40 -18.75 5.38
CA LEU A 498 31.17 -17.51 5.42
C LEU A 498 32.22 -17.58 6.54
N PRO A 499 33.51 -17.75 6.24
CA PRO A 499 34.57 -17.77 7.24
C PRO A 499 34.67 -16.44 7.99
N TRP A 500 34.89 -16.49 9.31
CA TRP A 500 35.10 -15.29 10.14
C TRP A 500 36.24 -14.40 9.65
N SER A 501 37.27 -14.98 9.03
CA SER A 501 38.40 -14.24 8.44
C SER A 501 38.01 -13.34 7.27
N GLN A 502 36.84 -13.55 6.66
CA GLN A 502 36.32 -12.70 5.58
C GLN A 502 35.47 -11.52 6.10
N LEU A 503 35.14 -11.51 7.40
CA LEU A 503 34.39 -10.42 8.02
C LEU A 503 35.35 -9.33 8.51
N VAL A 504 35.19 -8.12 7.99
CA VAL A 504 36.01 -6.96 8.38
C VAL A 504 35.64 -6.48 9.80
N HIS A 505 34.35 -6.51 10.13
CA HIS A 505 33.83 -6.01 11.40
C HIS A 505 32.47 -6.64 11.72
N VAL A 506 32.19 -6.82 13.01
CA VAL A 506 30.92 -7.37 13.52
C VAL A 506 30.42 -6.45 14.64
N SER A 507 29.20 -5.93 14.47
CA SER A 507 28.58 -5.01 15.43
C SER A 507 27.21 -5.50 15.89
N LEU A 508 26.93 -5.40 17.19
CA LEU A 508 25.62 -5.63 17.77
C LEU A 508 24.95 -4.26 18.06
N LEU A 509 23.72 -4.07 17.57
CA LEU A 509 23.01 -2.78 17.60
C LEU A 509 22.29 -2.49 18.93
N ASP A 510 22.13 -3.48 19.82
CA ASP A 510 21.45 -3.33 21.11
C ASP A 510 22.29 -3.94 22.24
N ASN A 511 23.00 -3.10 23.01
CA ASN A 511 23.73 -3.56 24.20
C ASN A 511 23.27 -2.77 25.43
N LYS A 512 22.04 -3.03 25.87
CA LYS A 512 21.60 -2.65 27.22
C LYS A 512 22.35 -3.40 28.34
N ASN A 513 23.07 -4.49 28.04
CA ASN A 513 23.89 -5.23 29.01
C ASN A 513 25.31 -5.47 28.47
N LYS A 514 26.28 -4.68 28.94
CA LYS A 514 27.69 -4.74 28.49
C LYS A 514 28.52 -5.90 29.07
N ASN A 515 27.98 -6.72 29.98
CA ASN A 515 28.85 -7.52 30.86
C ASN A 515 28.95 -9.02 30.57
N SER A 516 28.30 -9.60 29.55
CA SER A 516 28.49 -11.04 29.24
C SER A 516 27.90 -11.48 27.88
N ILE A 517 28.25 -10.82 26.78
CA ILE A 517 27.76 -11.25 25.45
C ILE A 517 28.82 -12.07 24.74
N VAL A 518 28.56 -13.37 24.59
CA VAL A 518 29.29 -14.26 23.68
C VAL A 518 28.72 -14.03 22.28
N ILE A 519 29.52 -13.43 21.39
CA ILE A 519 29.10 -13.02 20.04
C ILE A 519 28.52 -14.19 19.22
N PRO A 520 29.12 -15.41 19.21
CA PRO A 520 28.54 -16.56 18.52
C PRO A 520 27.09 -16.87 18.92
N ASP A 521 26.81 -16.94 20.22
CA ASP A 521 25.49 -17.32 20.74
C ASP A 521 24.41 -16.28 20.41
N SER A 522 24.80 -15.01 20.31
CA SER A 522 23.87 -13.91 19.97
C SER A 522 23.51 -13.86 18.49
N LEU A 523 24.34 -14.47 17.64
CA LEU A 523 24.12 -14.52 16.19
C LEU A 523 23.33 -15.76 15.76
N GLU A 524 23.31 -16.82 16.56
CA GLU A 524 22.56 -18.02 16.24
C GLU A 524 21.07 -17.70 16.08
N ARG A 525 20.50 -18.05 14.91
CA ARG A 525 19.08 -17.84 14.54
C ARG A 525 18.63 -16.37 14.57
N SER A 526 19.56 -15.43 14.62
CA SER A 526 19.30 -14.00 14.50
C SER A 526 19.32 -13.56 13.04
N MET A 527 18.50 -12.58 12.69
CA MET A 527 18.58 -11.92 11.38
C MET A 527 19.76 -10.95 11.41
N VAL A 528 20.68 -11.10 10.47
CA VAL A 528 21.89 -10.27 10.34
C VAL A 528 21.91 -9.58 8.98
N ALA A 529 22.49 -8.38 8.93
CA ALA A 529 22.73 -7.66 7.69
C ALA A 529 24.20 -7.80 7.30
N LEU A 530 24.46 -8.28 6.08
CA LEU A 530 25.79 -8.23 5.48
C LEU A 530 25.96 -6.85 4.85
N CYS A 531 26.87 -6.05 5.40
CA CYS A 531 27.13 -4.69 4.95
C CYS A 531 28.50 -4.63 4.27
N SER A 532 28.58 -4.02 3.08
CA SER A 532 29.87 -3.71 2.47
C SER A 532 30.53 -2.52 3.16
N SER A 533 31.82 -2.62 3.47
CA SER A 533 32.62 -1.45 3.81
C SER A 533 32.96 -0.70 2.53
N GLU A 534 32.34 0.45 2.27
CA GLU A 534 32.91 1.37 1.29
C GLU A 534 34.27 1.82 1.83
N LYS A 535 35.36 1.55 1.10
CA LYS A 535 36.63 2.22 1.38
C LYS A 535 36.40 3.70 1.11
N ASN A 536 36.42 4.52 2.17
CA ASN A 536 36.37 5.97 2.07
C ASN A 536 37.48 6.51 1.17
#